data_AF-A0A0Q7U4G4-F1
#
_entry.id   AF-A0A0Q7U4G4-F1
#
_cell.length_a   1.000
_cell.length_b   1.000
_cell.length_c   1.000
_cell.angle_alpha   90.00
_cell.angle_beta   90.00
_cell.angle_gamma   90.00
#
_symmetry.space_group_name_H-M   'P 1'
#
loop_
_entity.id
_entity.type
_entity.pdbx_description
1 polymer ?
#
loop_
_entity_poly.entity_id
_entity_poly.type
_entity_poly.pdbx_seq_one_letter_code
_entity_poly.pdbx_strand_id
1 'polypeptide(L)'
;MTPDDGFGPTAPAAGATPPFVVAGPTQLALDGGRRGRASFTVSNVSGRPVRARLIVTPGPDAAAGWFTIAGDAERSLPLAGTTTVDVDVAVPADAPEGARAFTLGAALEESPDQVVPGPTVALAVAPAGRRRFPWWIVIVAAVALVVLAGGGILIWMLTRPEAVGPGPSPTPSPSETPTPTPVPTGPAVILQTTVVQDTTPVYADLDEDGEPDILLTDNDFSFLAFSHPTFVYGLMRGVEFIGEPRFDLCRDVMLRDSVEIQDGWPTSYVCTFTTGGHAAVLEVGPTGAGEPREIAVTVWE
;
A
#
# COMPACT_ATOMS: atom_id res chain seq x y z
N MET A 1 6.18 51.42 -57.18
CA MET A 1 7.32 51.23 -56.26
C MET A 1 6.75 51.03 -54.88
N THR A 2 6.53 49.78 -54.50
CA THR A 2 6.14 49.36 -53.15
C THR A 2 7.01 48.14 -52.85
N PRO A 3 7.84 48.17 -51.79
CA PRO A 3 8.63 47.02 -51.39
C PRO A 3 7.69 45.98 -50.78
N ASP A 4 7.80 44.76 -51.30
CA ASP A 4 7.12 43.58 -50.81
C ASP A 4 8.01 42.99 -49.68
N ASP A 5 7.81 43.48 -48.45
CA ASP A 5 8.50 42.98 -47.26
C ASP A 5 7.83 41.67 -46.83
N GLY A 6 8.20 40.59 -47.53
CA GLY A 6 7.77 39.24 -47.25
C GLY A 6 8.27 38.74 -45.89
N PHE A 7 7.38 38.77 -44.90
CA PHE A 7 7.46 38.00 -43.66
C PHE A 7 7.43 36.50 -43.97
N GLY A 8 8.57 35.92 -44.32
CA GLY A 8 8.75 34.48 -44.27
C GLY A 8 8.81 34.02 -42.80
N PRO A 9 8.15 32.92 -42.40
CA PRO A 9 8.32 32.35 -41.07
C PRO A 9 9.79 32.00 -40.89
N THR A 10 10.45 32.63 -39.92
CA THR A 10 11.81 32.29 -39.54
C THR A 10 11.81 30.80 -39.19
N ALA A 11 12.45 29.98 -40.03
CA ALA A 11 12.64 28.57 -39.73
C ALA A 11 13.29 28.47 -38.35
N PRO A 12 12.80 27.60 -37.44
CA PRO A 12 13.41 27.43 -36.13
C PRO A 12 14.89 27.08 -36.33
N ALA A 13 15.77 27.84 -35.68
CA ALA A 13 17.21 27.65 -35.77
C ALA A 13 17.57 26.22 -35.32
N ALA A 14 17.73 25.32 -36.30
CA ALA A 14 18.17 23.96 -36.07
C ALA A 14 19.64 23.99 -35.63
N GLY A 15 19.91 23.50 -34.41
CA GLY A 15 21.28 23.25 -33.95
C GLY A 15 21.75 24.00 -32.72
N ALA A 16 20.86 24.44 -31.82
CA ALA A 16 21.30 24.89 -30.50
C ALA A 16 22.03 23.73 -29.79
N THR A 17 23.32 23.93 -29.49
CA THR A 17 24.12 22.97 -28.72
C THR A 17 23.45 22.74 -27.35
N PRO A 18 23.27 21.49 -26.89
CA PRO A 18 22.64 21.23 -25.60
C PRO A 18 23.42 21.92 -24.47
N PRO A 19 22.75 22.51 -23.47
CA PRO A 19 23.41 23.29 -22.42
C PRO A 19 24.21 22.43 -21.42
N PHE A 20 23.99 21.12 -21.40
CA PHE A 20 24.60 20.17 -20.46
C PHE A 20 25.16 18.95 -21.16
N VAL A 21 26.16 18.34 -20.52
CA VAL A 21 26.61 16.97 -20.79
C VAL A 21 26.50 16.18 -19.49
N VAL A 22 25.77 15.06 -19.52
CA VAL A 22 25.61 14.15 -18.38
C VAL A 22 26.36 12.86 -18.68
N ALA A 23 27.31 12.50 -17.83
CA ALA A 23 28.09 11.26 -17.91
C ALA A 23 27.86 10.42 -16.65
N GLY A 24 27.96 9.09 -16.76
CA GLY A 24 27.72 8.20 -15.64
C GLY A 24 27.83 6.72 -16.03
N PRO A 25 27.53 5.81 -15.10
CA PRO A 25 27.50 4.38 -15.39
C PRO A 25 26.37 4.03 -16.37
N THR A 26 26.47 2.87 -17.01
CA THR A 26 25.39 2.27 -17.82
C THR A 26 24.78 1.04 -17.16
N GLN A 27 25.34 0.61 -16.03
CA GLN A 27 24.88 -0.54 -15.25
C GLN A 27 24.94 -0.22 -13.76
N LEU A 28 23.95 -0.69 -13.01
CA LEU A 28 23.88 -0.60 -11.55
C LEU A 28 23.58 -1.97 -10.96
N ALA A 29 24.47 -2.44 -10.10
CA ALA A 29 24.24 -3.63 -9.29
C ALA A 29 23.45 -3.24 -8.04
N LEU A 30 22.38 -3.98 -7.76
CA LEU A 30 21.63 -3.87 -6.50
C LEU A 30 22.21 -4.84 -5.47
N ASP A 31 22.18 -4.45 -4.21
CA ASP A 31 22.55 -5.29 -3.08
C ASP A 31 21.44 -6.30 -2.70
N GLY A 32 21.69 -7.10 -1.67
CA GLY A 32 20.71 -8.09 -1.17
C GLY A 32 19.42 -7.47 -0.62
N GLY A 33 19.41 -6.17 -0.34
CA GLY A 33 18.23 -5.39 0.04
C GLY A 33 17.57 -4.68 -1.13
N ARG A 34 17.95 -4.99 -2.37
CA ARG A 34 17.51 -4.33 -3.62
C ARG A 34 17.79 -2.82 -3.64
N ARG A 35 18.91 -2.39 -3.03
CA ARG A 35 19.36 -1.00 -3.02
C ARG A 35 20.66 -0.84 -3.80
N GLY A 36 20.87 0.34 -4.36
CA GLY A 36 22.10 0.68 -5.08
C GLY A 36 22.27 2.18 -5.22
N ARG A 37 23.47 2.61 -5.60
CA ARG A 37 23.80 4.01 -5.86
C ARG A 37 24.53 4.15 -7.18
N ALA A 38 24.12 5.09 -8.01
CA ALA A 38 24.78 5.45 -9.26
C ALA A 38 25.26 6.90 -9.20
N SER A 39 26.55 7.12 -9.46
CA SER A 39 27.16 8.46 -9.47
C SER A 39 27.29 8.98 -10.89
N PHE A 40 26.76 10.18 -11.14
CA PHE A 40 26.78 10.87 -12.41
C PHE A 40 27.57 12.17 -12.31
N THR A 41 28.18 12.59 -13.42
CA THR A 41 28.82 13.89 -13.55
C THR A 41 28.02 14.73 -14.53
N VAL A 42 27.58 15.90 -14.08
CA VAL A 42 26.86 16.88 -14.90
C VAL A 42 27.78 18.06 -15.16
N SER A 43 27.99 18.37 -16.44
CA SER A 43 28.88 19.43 -16.90
C SER A 43 28.09 20.52 -17.61
N ASN A 44 28.32 21.77 -17.22
CA ASN A 44 27.75 22.93 -17.88
C ASN A 44 28.58 23.31 -19.12
N VAL A 45 27.99 23.17 -20.31
CA VAL A 45 28.63 23.52 -21.60
C VAL A 45 27.91 24.69 -22.29
N SER A 46 27.01 25.38 -21.59
CA SER A 46 26.20 26.49 -22.14
C SER A 46 26.98 27.78 -22.43
N GLY A 47 28.22 27.91 -21.95
CA GLY A 47 29.01 29.14 -22.10
C GLY A 47 28.66 30.27 -21.12
N ARG A 48 27.80 30.03 -20.12
CA ARG A 48 27.49 30.95 -19.02
C ARG A 48 27.25 30.21 -17.71
N PRO A 49 27.31 30.84 -16.52
CA PRO A 49 26.82 30.24 -15.28
C PRO A 49 25.30 29.98 -15.39
N VAL A 50 24.84 28.82 -14.92
CA VAL A 50 23.43 28.41 -14.99
C VAL A 50 23.00 27.69 -13.71
N ARG A 51 21.69 27.59 -13.48
CA ARG A 51 21.12 26.65 -12.51
C ARG A 51 20.55 25.45 -13.27
N ALA A 52 21.05 24.27 -12.95
CA ALA A 52 20.61 23.01 -13.54
C ALA A 52 19.59 22.35 -12.62
N ARG A 53 18.47 21.91 -13.18
CA ARG A 53 17.51 21.02 -12.52
C ARG A 53 17.75 19.59 -12.97
N LEU A 54 18.01 18.71 -12.02
CA LEU A 54 18.29 17.30 -12.22
C LEU A 54 16.98 16.52 -12.16
N ILE A 55 16.74 15.65 -13.13
CA ILE A 55 15.49 14.91 -13.29
C ILE A 55 15.82 13.46 -13.57
N VAL A 56 15.26 12.54 -12.77
CA VAL A 56 15.36 11.11 -13.05
C VAL A 56 14.12 10.68 -13.82
N THR A 57 14.33 10.09 -15.00
CA THR A 57 13.27 9.52 -15.82
C THR A 57 13.31 7.99 -15.69
N PRO A 58 12.30 7.37 -15.05
CA PRO A 58 12.19 5.92 -15.00
C PRO A 58 12.00 5.33 -16.39
N GLY A 59 12.62 4.18 -16.64
CA GLY A 59 12.33 3.36 -17.82
C GLY A 59 11.06 2.53 -17.64
N PRO A 60 10.75 1.66 -18.61
CA PRO A 60 9.61 0.76 -18.53
C PRO A 60 9.63 -0.08 -17.25
N ASP A 61 8.46 -0.23 -16.63
CA ASP A 61 8.22 -1.05 -15.43
C ASP A 61 9.03 -0.65 -14.18
N ALA A 62 9.66 0.52 -14.19
CA ALA A 62 10.30 1.13 -13.02
C ALA A 62 9.44 2.29 -12.51
N ALA A 63 9.19 2.34 -11.21
CA ALA A 63 8.41 3.43 -10.61
C ALA A 63 9.32 4.61 -10.23
N ALA A 64 8.79 5.84 -10.36
CA ALA A 64 9.53 7.05 -9.99
C ALA A 64 10.00 7.05 -8.53
N GLY A 65 9.18 6.52 -7.62
CA GLY A 65 9.51 6.42 -6.19
C GLY A 65 10.69 5.52 -5.86
N TRP A 66 11.25 4.77 -6.82
CA TRP A 66 12.45 3.96 -6.59
C TRP A 66 13.72 4.79 -6.60
N PHE A 67 13.68 6.00 -7.15
CA PHE A 67 14.87 6.80 -7.40
C PHE A 67 14.84 8.06 -6.56
N THR A 68 15.96 8.37 -5.92
CA THR A 68 16.12 9.59 -5.12
C THR A 68 17.46 10.24 -5.47
N ILE A 69 17.43 11.52 -5.80
CA ILE A 69 18.66 12.30 -6.01
C ILE A 69 19.22 12.68 -4.63
N ALA A 70 20.49 12.39 -4.39
CA ALA A 70 21.14 12.74 -3.13
C ALA A 70 21.36 14.26 -3.04
N GLY A 71 20.78 14.87 -2.00
CA GLY A 71 20.82 16.33 -1.79
C GLY A 71 19.89 17.08 -2.74
N ASP A 72 20.22 18.33 -3.07
CA ASP A 72 19.36 19.18 -3.89
C ASP A 72 19.28 18.70 -5.35
N ALA A 73 18.07 18.66 -5.90
CA ALA A 73 17.85 18.40 -7.33
C ALA A 73 18.21 19.62 -8.20
N GLU A 74 18.27 20.82 -7.61
CA GLU A 74 18.67 22.04 -8.30
C GLU A 74 20.09 22.45 -7.87
N ARG A 75 20.97 22.65 -8.85
CA ARG A 75 22.39 22.93 -8.61
C ARG A 75 22.84 24.14 -9.41
N SER A 76 23.53 25.06 -8.74
CA SER A 76 24.23 26.16 -9.42
C SER A 76 25.52 25.64 -10.03
N LEU A 77 25.66 25.76 -11.35
CA LEU A 77 26.86 25.38 -12.08
C LEU A 77 27.55 26.64 -12.62
N PRO A 78 28.81 26.91 -12.22
CA PRO A 78 29.62 27.96 -12.82
C PRO A 78 29.81 27.76 -14.33
N LEU A 79 30.33 28.77 -15.01
CA LEU A 79 30.80 28.64 -16.39
C LEU A 79 31.79 27.47 -16.49
N ALA A 80 31.52 26.51 -17.39
CA ALA A 80 32.32 25.29 -17.54
C ALA A 80 32.48 24.45 -16.26
N GLY A 81 31.60 24.67 -15.27
CA GLY A 81 31.59 23.94 -14.02
C GLY A 81 31.03 22.54 -14.16
N THR A 82 31.48 21.63 -13.29
CA THR A 82 30.99 20.26 -13.19
C THR A 82 30.55 19.97 -11.77
N THR A 83 29.60 19.05 -11.61
CA THR A 83 29.19 18.54 -10.30
C THR A 83 28.93 17.04 -10.37
N THR A 84 29.17 16.35 -9.26
CA THR A 84 28.86 14.94 -9.11
C THR A 84 27.55 14.79 -8.35
N VAL A 85 26.67 13.94 -8.87
CA VAL A 85 25.33 13.69 -8.35
C VAL A 85 25.17 12.20 -8.14
N ASP A 86 24.78 11.80 -6.94
CA ASP A 86 24.42 10.42 -6.66
C ASP A 86 22.90 10.24 -6.79
N VAL A 87 22.48 9.19 -7.50
CA VAL A 87 21.11 8.71 -7.53
C VAL A 87 21.05 7.43 -6.71
N ASP A 88 20.34 7.51 -5.59
CA ASP A 88 20.01 6.37 -4.75
C ASP A 88 18.81 5.62 -5.37
N VAL A 89 18.95 4.31 -5.45
CA VAL A 89 17.94 3.39 -5.98
C VAL A 89 17.50 2.46 -4.86
N ALA A 90 16.21 2.43 -4.57
CA ALA A 90 15.60 1.55 -3.60
C ALA A 90 14.37 0.87 -4.21
N VAL A 91 14.52 -0.39 -4.61
CA VAL A 91 13.43 -1.15 -5.21
C VAL A 91 12.61 -1.85 -4.11
N PRO A 92 11.29 -1.63 -4.03
CA PRO A 92 10.40 -2.30 -3.09
C PRO A 92 10.45 -3.83 -3.18
N ALA A 93 10.08 -4.52 -2.11
CA ALA A 93 10.16 -5.98 -2.03
C ALA A 93 9.10 -6.69 -2.89
N ASP A 94 7.97 -6.05 -3.10
CA ASP A 94 6.84 -6.45 -3.94
C ASP A 94 7.08 -6.20 -5.44
N ALA A 95 8.09 -5.38 -5.79
CA ALA A 95 8.43 -5.13 -7.18
C ALA A 95 8.75 -6.45 -7.93
N PRO A 96 8.20 -6.65 -9.15
CA PRO A 96 8.48 -7.83 -9.95
C PRO A 96 9.95 -7.96 -10.27
N GLU A 97 10.43 -9.20 -10.35
CA GLU A 97 11.80 -9.47 -10.83
C GLU A 97 11.97 -9.08 -12.30
N GLY A 98 13.21 -8.78 -12.68
CA GLY A 98 13.56 -8.53 -14.08
C GLY A 98 14.47 -7.33 -14.30
N ALA A 99 14.79 -7.11 -15.58
CA ALA A 99 15.59 -5.98 -16.01
C ALA A 99 14.76 -4.68 -15.98
N ARG A 100 15.36 -3.61 -15.48
CA ARG A 100 14.78 -2.28 -15.36
C ARG A 100 15.82 -1.25 -15.78
N ALA A 101 15.38 -0.04 -16.06
CA ALA A 101 16.27 1.03 -16.44
C ALA A 101 15.79 2.38 -15.89
N PHE A 102 16.71 3.33 -15.82
CA PHE A 102 16.39 4.75 -15.63
C PHE A 102 17.45 5.61 -16.33
N THR A 103 17.13 6.88 -16.54
CA THR A 103 18.07 7.87 -17.07
C THR A 103 18.07 9.10 -16.17
N LEU A 104 19.27 9.62 -15.84
CA LEU A 104 19.40 10.95 -15.25
C LEU A 104 19.52 11.98 -16.37
N GLY A 105 18.68 13.01 -16.34
CA GLY A 105 18.76 14.16 -17.22
C GLY A 105 19.04 15.45 -16.46
N ALA A 106 19.44 16.47 -17.20
CA ALA A 106 19.61 17.83 -16.71
C ALA A 106 18.86 18.81 -17.61
N ALA A 107 18.08 19.70 -17.01
CA ALA A 107 17.40 20.80 -17.68
C ALA A 107 17.86 22.14 -17.11
N LEU A 108 17.67 23.23 -17.85
CA LEU A 108 17.84 24.57 -17.31
C LEU A 108 16.69 24.86 -16.36
N GLU A 109 16.95 25.53 -15.24
CA GLU A 109 15.89 25.99 -14.33
C GLU A 109 14.87 26.87 -15.07
N GLU A 110 15.33 27.76 -15.97
CA GLU A 110 14.46 28.61 -16.78
C GLU A 110 13.66 27.87 -17.86
N SER A 111 13.94 26.59 -18.10
CA SER A 111 13.30 25.76 -19.14
C SER A 111 13.29 24.28 -18.76
N PRO A 112 12.51 23.91 -17.73
CA PRO A 112 12.54 22.56 -17.15
C PRO A 112 12.05 21.48 -18.10
N ASP A 113 11.26 21.84 -19.11
CA ASP A 113 10.72 20.91 -20.12
C ASP A 113 11.78 20.43 -21.13
N GLN A 114 12.91 21.15 -21.24
CA GLN A 114 14.00 20.82 -22.16
C GLN A 114 15.08 20.00 -21.45
N VAL A 115 14.74 18.75 -21.14
CA VAL A 115 15.65 17.82 -20.47
C VAL A 115 16.68 17.29 -21.46
N VAL A 116 17.97 17.48 -21.15
CA VAL A 116 19.07 16.80 -21.83
C VAL A 116 19.31 15.45 -21.14
N PRO A 117 19.01 14.32 -21.79
CA PRO A 117 19.17 13.01 -21.18
C PRO A 117 20.65 12.61 -21.09
N GLY A 118 21.02 11.97 -19.98
CA GLY A 118 22.28 11.26 -19.82
C GLY A 118 22.22 9.81 -20.29
N PRO A 119 23.20 8.97 -19.90
CA PRO A 119 23.19 7.55 -20.21
C PRO A 119 22.02 6.83 -19.52
N THR A 120 21.44 5.85 -20.22
CA THR A 120 20.49 4.91 -19.62
C THR A 120 21.24 3.89 -18.78
N VAL A 121 20.82 3.75 -17.52
CA VAL A 121 21.39 2.83 -16.55
C VAL A 121 20.50 1.60 -16.44
N ALA A 122 21.04 0.44 -16.78
CA ALA A 122 20.38 -0.84 -16.58
C ALA A 122 20.59 -1.35 -15.15
N LEU A 123 19.53 -1.86 -14.52
CA LEU A 123 19.57 -2.53 -13.22
C LEU A 123 18.77 -3.83 -13.27
N ALA A 124 19.22 -4.84 -12.54
CA ALA A 124 18.54 -6.13 -12.46
C ALA A 124 17.90 -6.30 -11.07
N VAL A 125 16.58 -6.44 -11.04
CA VAL A 125 15.82 -6.72 -9.81
C VAL A 125 15.83 -8.23 -9.58
N ALA A 126 16.52 -8.67 -8.54
CA ALA A 126 16.57 -10.08 -8.16
C ALA A 126 15.21 -10.59 -7.65
N PRO A 127 14.91 -11.90 -7.77
CA PRO A 127 13.73 -12.52 -7.17
C PRO A 127 13.61 -12.14 -5.70
N ALA A 128 12.37 -11.88 -5.25
CA ALA A 128 12.11 -11.71 -3.82
C ALA A 128 12.57 -13.01 -3.14
N GLY A 129 13.58 -12.91 -2.27
CA GLY A 129 14.14 -14.08 -1.62
C GLY A 129 13.03 -14.80 -0.88
N ARG A 130 12.66 -16.02 -1.33
CA ARG A 130 11.69 -16.84 -0.61
C ARG A 130 12.23 -17.02 0.81
N ARG A 131 11.57 -16.39 1.79
CA ARG A 131 11.91 -16.53 3.19
C ARG A 131 11.90 -18.02 3.46
N ARG A 132 13.07 -18.61 3.73
CA ARG A 132 13.19 -20.05 3.96
C ARG A 132 12.34 -20.35 5.18
N PHE A 133 11.15 -20.93 4.94
CA PHE A 133 10.26 -21.26 6.03
C PHE A 133 11.06 -22.09 7.03
N PRO A 134 11.18 -21.64 8.30
CA PRO A 134 12.05 -22.30 9.26
C PRO A 134 11.51 -23.69 9.56
N TRP A 135 12.03 -24.71 8.86
CA TRP A 135 11.63 -26.11 9.00
C TRP A 135 11.76 -26.63 10.44
N TRP A 136 12.58 -25.99 11.27
CA TRP A 136 12.66 -26.28 12.70
C TRP A 136 11.30 -26.09 13.40
N ILE A 137 10.45 -25.16 12.96
CA ILE A 137 9.10 -24.97 13.51
C ILE A 137 8.24 -26.21 13.24
N VAL A 138 8.31 -26.78 12.03
CA VAL A 138 7.60 -28.03 11.71
C VAL A 138 8.09 -29.17 12.59
N ILE A 139 9.41 -29.27 12.79
CA ILE A 139 10.00 -30.30 13.64
C ILE A 139 9.54 -30.13 15.10
N VAL A 140 9.57 -28.91 15.65
CA VAL A 140 9.11 -28.64 17.02
C VAL A 140 7.62 -28.94 17.17
N ALA A 141 6.80 -28.53 16.20
CA ALA A 141 5.36 -28.83 16.20
C ALA A 141 5.08 -30.33 16.15
N ALA A 142 5.80 -31.08 15.32
CA ALA A 142 5.66 -32.53 15.22
C ALA A 142 6.07 -33.23 16.52
N VAL A 143 7.18 -32.82 17.15
CA VAL A 143 7.62 -33.37 18.43
C VAL A 143 6.62 -33.07 19.54
N ALA A 144 6.10 -31.83 19.60
CA ALA A 144 5.08 -31.45 20.58
C ALA A 144 3.81 -32.30 20.43
N LEU A 145 3.35 -32.55 19.19
CA LEU A 145 2.19 -33.40 18.91
C LEU A 145 2.41 -34.84 19.40
N VAL A 146 3.59 -35.42 19.16
CA VAL A 146 3.93 -36.77 19.61
C VAL A 146 3.99 -36.85 21.14
N VAL A 147 4.54 -35.84 21.81
CA VAL A 147 4.58 -35.78 23.28
C VAL A 147 3.18 -35.64 23.87
N LEU A 148 2.32 -34.81 23.28
CA LEU A 148 0.93 -34.65 23.70
C LEU A 148 0.12 -35.94 23.49
N ALA A 149 0.29 -36.59 22.33
CA ALA A 149 -0.37 -37.86 22.05
C ALA A 149 0.13 -38.98 22.98
N GLY A 150 1.44 -39.10 23.16
CA GLY A 150 2.05 -40.09 24.06
C GLY A 150 1.69 -39.87 25.52
N GLY A 151 1.73 -38.62 25.99
CA GLY A 151 1.33 -38.23 27.34
C GLY A 151 -0.16 -38.45 27.58
N GLY A 152 -1.01 -38.09 26.61
CA GLY A 152 -2.46 -38.31 26.68
C GLY A 152 -2.83 -39.79 26.74
N ILE A 153 -2.20 -40.64 25.93
CA ILE A 153 -2.41 -42.10 25.95
C ILE A 153 -1.99 -42.71 27.29
N LEU A 154 -0.86 -42.26 27.84
CA LEU A 154 -0.35 -42.75 29.13
C LEU A 154 -1.29 -42.37 30.29
N ILE A 155 -1.74 -41.12 30.34
CA ILE A 155 -2.71 -40.65 31.34
C ILE A 155 -4.03 -41.41 31.22
N TRP A 156 -4.52 -41.63 30.01
CA TRP A 156 -5.76 -42.37 29.76
C TRP A 156 -5.66 -43.84 30.19
N MET A 157 -4.53 -44.50 29.99
CA MET A 157 -4.32 -45.86 30.50
C MET A 157 -4.25 -45.92 32.03
N LEU A 158 -3.65 -44.93 32.68
CA LEU A 158 -3.52 -44.88 34.14
C LEU A 158 -4.83 -44.52 34.86
N THR A 159 -5.77 -43.86 34.17
CA THR A 159 -7.03 -43.40 34.75
C THR A 159 -8.23 -44.28 34.39
N ARG A 160 -8.03 -45.46 33.76
CA ARG A 160 -9.13 -46.39 33.46
C ARG A 160 -9.87 -46.78 34.75
N PRO A 161 -11.13 -46.35 34.94
CA PRO A 161 -11.93 -46.79 36.07
C PRO A 161 -12.36 -48.25 35.83
N GLU A 162 -12.18 -49.11 36.84
CA GLU A 162 -12.81 -50.43 36.83
C GLU A 162 -14.33 -50.30 36.76
N ALA A 163 -14.96 -51.10 35.90
CA ALA A 163 -16.38 -51.04 35.61
C ALA A 163 -17.22 -51.44 36.84
N VAL A 164 -17.96 -50.47 37.40
CA VAL A 164 -19.01 -50.70 38.39
C VAL A 164 -20.32 -51.06 37.68
N GLY A 165 -20.97 -52.12 38.15
CA GLY A 165 -22.17 -52.72 37.57
C GLY A 165 -23.44 -51.86 37.61
N PRO A 166 -24.52 -52.29 36.91
CA PRO A 166 -25.68 -51.46 36.62
C PRO A 166 -26.62 -51.33 37.84
N GLY A 167 -26.95 -50.09 38.20
CA GLY A 167 -27.96 -49.75 39.21
C GLY A 167 -28.83 -48.57 38.74
N PRO A 168 -30.13 -48.55 39.10
CA PRO A 168 -31.19 -47.87 38.33
C PRO A 168 -31.29 -46.34 38.50
N SER A 169 -31.82 -45.73 37.43
CA SER A 169 -32.27 -44.33 37.28
C SER A 169 -33.19 -43.85 38.41
N PRO A 170 -33.13 -42.56 38.85
CA PRO A 170 -34.05 -41.55 38.29
C PRO A 170 -33.56 -40.05 38.26
N THR A 171 -34.03 -39.29 37.25
CA THR A 171 -34.69 -37.94 37.38
C THR A 171 -33.78 -36.68 37.61
N PRO A 172 -34.19 -35.44 37.20
CA PRO A 172 -33.68 -34.70 36.04
C PRO A 172 -32.86 -33.43 36.39
N SER A 173 -32.24 -32.85 35.36
CA SER A 173 -31.95 -31.41 35.11
C SER A 173 -31.46 -30.49 36.25
N PRO A 174 -30.32 -29.81 36.05
CA PRO A 174 -30.46 -28.39 35.70
C PRO A 174 -29.65 -27.96 34.48
N SER A 175 -30.36 -27.26 33.60
CA SER A 175 -29.96 -26.06 32.85
C SER A 175 -28.46 -25.89 32.58
N GLU A 176 -28.05 -26.22 31.36
CA GLU A 176 -26.74 -25.88 30.82
C GLU A 176 -26.58 -24.36 30.74
N THR A 177 -25.54 -23.85 31.40
CA THR A 177 -24.92 -22.56 31.08
C THR A 177 -24.47 -22.61 29.62
N PRO A 178 -24.84 -21.62 28.77
CA PRO A 178 -24.44 -21.64 27.37
C PRO A 178 -22.91 -21.65 27.29
N THR A 179 -22.38 -22.74 26.75
CA THR A 179 -21.00 -22.82 26.29
C THR A 179 -20.78 -21.68 25.29
N PRO A 180 -19.76 -20.82 25.44
CA PRO A 180 -19.49 -19.79 24.46
C PRO A 180 -19.24 -20.49 23.12
N THR A 181 -20.11 -20.23 22.14
CA THR A 181 -19.93 -20.66 20.76
C THR A 181 -18.53 -20.21 20.33
N PRO A 182 -17.65 -21.12 19.88
CA PRO A 182 -16.36 -20.72 19.34
C PRO A 182 -16.63 -19.74 18.20
N VAL A 183 -16.03 -18.55 18.30
CA VAL A 183 -16.06 -17.55 17.23
C VAL A 183 -15.57 -18.26 15.96
N PRO A 184 -16.36 -18.28 14.87
CA PRO A 184 -15.94 -18.92 13.64
C PRO A 184 -14.63 -18.25 13.19
N THR A 185 -13.55 -19.04 13.18
CA THR A 185 -12.34 -18.69 12.45
C THR A 185 -12.57 -19.15 11.02
N GLY A 186 -13.51 -18.47 10.34
CA GLY A 186 -13.68 -18.60 8.91
C GLY A 186 -12.51 -17.93 8.20
N PRO A 187 -12.11 -18.40 7.01
CA PRO A 187 -11.23 -17.62 6.16
C PRO A 187 -11.91 -16.30 5.81
N ALA A 188 -11.11 -15.24 5.68
CA ALA A 188 -11.47 -14.02 5.00
C ALA A 188 -12.32 -14.27 3.77
N VAL A 189 -13.58 -13.86 3.78
CA VAL A 189 -14.34 -13.77 2.54
C VAL A 189 -14.29 -12.31 2.14
N ILE A 190 -13.41 -11.96 1.19
CA ILE A 190 -13.44 -10.62 0.59
C ILE A 190 -14.72 -10.55 -0.24
N LEU A 191 -15.78 -10.00 0.34
CA LEU A 191 -17.10 -9.95 -0.30
C LEU A 191 -17.13 -9.01 -1.51
N GLN A 192 -16.43 -7.86 -1.47
CA GLN A 192 -16.40 -6.95 -2.62
C GLN A 192 -15.29 -5.90 -2.51
N THR A 193 -14.50 -5.68 -3.56
CA THR A 193 -13.60 -4.51 -3.67
C THR A 193 -14.18 -3.57 -4.71
N THR A 194 -14.54 -2.34 -4.33
CA THR A 194 -15.13 -1.34 -5.24
C THR A 194 -14.30 -0.07 -5.21
N VAL A 195 -13.66 0.27 -6.32
CA VAL A 195 -12.93 1.54 -6.48
C VAL A 195 -13.94 2.65 -6.75
N VAL A 196 -13.95 3.67 -5.90
CA VAL A 196 -14.92 4.77 -5.96
C VAL A 196 -14.31 5.94 -6.74
N GLN A 197 -14.97 6.36 -7.82
CA GLN A 197 -14.56 7.54 -8.58
C GLN A 197 -15.60 8.67 -8.41
N ASP A 198 -15.25 9.61 -7.53
CA ASP A 198 -15.65 11.02 -7.32
C ASP A 198 -17.07 11.56 -7.60
N THR A 199 -18.09 10.75 -7.93
CA THR A 199 -19.49 11.24 -8.02
C THR A 199 -20.58 10.19 -7.80
N THR A 200 -20.24 8.91 -7.64
CA THR A 200 -21.22 7.83 -7.51
C THR A 200 -21.33 7.37 -6.06
N PRO A 201 -22.51 7.50 -5.40
CA PRO A 201 -22.69 6.94 -4.08
C PRO A 201 -22.43 5.44 -4.11
N VAL A 202 -21.61 4.98 -3.17
CA VAL A 202 -21.31 3.55 -3.02
C VAL A 202 -22.27 3.00 -1.99
N TYR A 203 -22.89 1.90 -2.39
CA TYR A 203 -23.82 1.13 -1.60
C TYR A 203 -23.17 -0.22 -1.31
N ALA A 204 -23.00 -0.54 -0.02
CA ALA A 204 -22.68 -1.90 0.40
C ALA A 204 -23.82 -2.41 1.27
N ASP A 205 -24.44 -3.49 0.82
CA ASP A 205 -25.37 -4.31 1.56
C ASP A 205 -24.52 -5.38 2.26
N LEU A 206 -24.40 -5.30 3.58
CA LEU A 206 -23.50 -6.14 4.37
C LEU A 206 -24.20 -7.40 4.89
N ASP A 207 -25.53 -7.40 4.98
CA ASP A 207 -26.31 -8.54 5.45
C ASP A 207 -27.12 -9.25 4.34
N GLU A 208 -26.91 -8.84 3.09
CA GLU A 208 -27.53 -9.39 1.86
C GLU A 208 -29.07 -9.30 1.88
N ASP A 209 -29.64 -8.33 2.59
CA ASP A 209 -31.09 -8.15 2.68
C ASP A 209 -31.71 -7.40 1.49
N GLY A 210 -30.87 -6.86 0.60
CA GLY A 210 -31.25 -6.09 -0.58
C GLY A 210 -31.34 -4.58 -0.34
N GLU A 211 -31.04 -4.10 0.87
CA GLU A 211 -30.93 -2.70 1.25
C GLU A 211 -29.47 -2.33 1.62
N PRO A 212 -29.02 -1.08 1.36
CA PRO A 212 -27.64 -0.71 1.63
C PRO A 212 -27.40 -0.34 3.11
N ASP A 213 -26.46 -1.02 3.75
CA ASP A 213 -25.98 -0.74 5.11
C ASP A 213 -24.94 0.38 5.18
N ILE A 214 -24.17 0.56 4.11
CA ILE A 214 -23.14 1.61 4.01
C ILE A 214 -23.47 2.50 2.82
N LEU A 215 -23.54 3.81 3.09
CA LEU A 215 -23.59 4.87 2.08
C LEU A 215 -22.34 5.74 2.17
N LEU A 216 -21.65 5.95 1.05
CA LEU A 216 -20.54 6.92 0.95
C LEU A 216 -20.92 8.07 0.00
N THR A 217 -20.69 9.33 0.42
CA THR A 217 -21.00 10.55 -0.37
C THR A 217 -19.85 11.55 -0.43
N ASP A 218 -19.81 12.36 -1.49
CA ASP A 218 -18.62 13.02 -2.06
C ASP A 218 -17.90 14.11 -1.24
N ASN A 219 -18.35 14.49 -0.04
CA ASN A 219 -17.67 15.56 0.73
C ASN A 219 -17.57 15.35 2.24
N ASP A 220 -18.22 14.32 2.77
CA ASP A 220 -18.12 13.92 4.16
C ASP A 220 -18.23 12.40 4.19
N PHE A 221 -17.34 11.74 4.92
CA PHE A 221 -17.45 10.31 5.18
C PHE A 221 -18.55 10.09 6.23
N SER A 222 -19.80 10.30 5.82
CA SER A 222 -20.96 10.10 6.67
C SER A 222 -21.50 8.70 6.47
N PHE A 223 -21.37 7.90 7.51
CA PHE A 223 -21.89 6.56 7.56
C PHE A 223 -23.36 6.58 8.04
N LEU A 224 -24.27 6.01 7.25
CA LEU A 224 -25.67 5.84 7.62
C LEU A 224 -26.03 4.37 7.57
N ALA A 225 -26.29 3.76 8.73
CA ALA A 225 -26.85 2.40 8.81
C ALA A 225 -28.38 2.50 8.78
N PHE A 226 -29.00 1.91 7.77
CA PHE A 226 -30.44 1.82 7.66
C PHE A 226 -30.93 0.51 8.29
N SER A 227 -31.94 0.58 9.16
CA SER A 227 -32.79 -0.59 9.45
C SER A 227 -34.23 -0.10 9.52
N HIS A 228 -35.13 -0.73 8.76
CA HIS A 228 -36.56 -0.38 8.72
C HIS A 228 -37.42 -1.58 9.17
N PRO A 229 -38.64 -1.34 9.72
CA PRO A 229 -39.67 -0.47 9.13
C PRO A 229 -39.91 0.86 9.86
N THR A 230 -39.05 1.28 10.78
CA THR A 230 -39.12 2.60 11.40
C THR A 230 -37.78 3.29 11.30
N PHE A 231 -37.76 4.50 10.73
CA PHE A 231 -36.63 5.44 10.74
C PHE A 231 -36.11 5.62 12.17
N VAL A 232 -35.24 4.71 12.59
CA VAL A 232 -34.37 4.88 13.74
C VAL A 232 -33.04 5.27 13.11
N TYR A 233 -32.51 6.42 13.52
CA TYR A 233 -31.10 6.72 13.29
C TYR A 233 -30.30 5.57 13.93
N GLY A 234 -29.93 4.58 13.13
CA GLY A 234 -28.97 3.56 13.51
C GLY A 234 -27.63 4.25 13.57
N LEU A 235 -27.29 4.78 14.75
CA LEU A 235 -25.97 5.35 14.97
C LEU A 235 -24.97 4.21 14.77
N MET A 236 -24.07 4.38 13.80
CA MET A 236 -22.80 3.67 13.85
C MET A 236 -22.31 3.86 15.28
N ARG A 237 -22.16 2.75 16.01
CA ARG A 237 -21.75 2.88 17.40
C ARG A 237 -20.40 3.55 17.48
N GLY A 238 -19.63 3.52 16.39
CA GLY A 238 -18.65 4.53 16.03
C GLY A 238 -17.38 4.02 15.36
N VAL A 239 -16.36 4.87 15.26
CA VAL A 239 -15.18 4.64 14.41
C VAL A 239 -13.88 4.84 15.20
N GLU A 240 -12.91 3.92 15.05
CA GLU A 240 -11.54 4.07 15.56
C GLU A 240 -10.53 3.58 14.52
N PHE A 241 -9.37 4.23 14.50
CA PHE A 241 -8.26 3.91 13.62
C PHE A 241 -7.42 2.79 14.19
N ILE A 242 -7.13 1.80 13.36
CA ILE A 242 -6.17 0.75 13.69
C ILE A 242 -4.99 0.81 12.70
N GLY A 243 -3.77 0.68 13.22
CA GLY A 243 -2.55 0.72 12.41
C GLY A 243 -2.27 -0.58 11.63
N GLU A 244 -3.06 -1.62 11.88
CA GLU A 244 -2.96 -2.93 11.24
C GLU A 244 -4.38 -3.48 11.00
N PRO A 245 -4.64 -4.21 9.90
CA PRO A 245 -5.95 -4.78 9.57
C PRO A 245 -6.26 -5.99 10.46
N ARG A 246 -6.50 -5.73 11.75
CA ARG A 246 -6.64 -6.75 12.79
C ARG A 246 -7.93 -6.57 13.56
N PHE A 247 -8.84 -7.53 13.41
CA PHE A 247 -10.17 -7.50 14.01
C PHE A 247 -10.17 -7.57 15.53
N ASP A 248 -9.17 -8.24 16.13
CA ASP A 248 -8.98 -8.26 17.58
C ASP A 248 -8.82 -6.86 18.15
N LEU A 249 -8.34 -5.90 17.35
CA LEU A 249 -8.25 -4.50 17.73
C LEU A 249 -9.61 -3.79 17.68
N CYS A 250 -10.54 -4.21 16.81
CA CYS A 250 -11.87 -3.59 16.72
C CYS A 250 -12.75 -3.87 17.94
N ARG A 251 -12.52 -4.98 18.65
CA ARG A 251 -13.43 -5.44 19.72
C ARG A 251 -13.43 -4.56 20.97
N ASP A 252 -12.32 -3.90 21.26
CA ASP A 252 -12.10 -3.11 22.49
C ASP A 252 -12.14 -1.59 22.26
N VAL A 253 -12.54 -1.18 21.06
CA VAL A 253 -12.54 0.20 20.59
C VAL A 253 -13.64 1.03 21.24
N MET A 254 -13.29 2.25 21.66
CA MET A 254 -14.26 3.26 22.11
C MET A 254 -14.76 4.01 20.90
N LEU A 255 -15.94 3.61 20.48
CA LEU A 255 -16.53 4.04 19.24
C LEU A 255 -16.98 5.53 19.28
N ARG A 256 -16.69 6.29 18.21
CA ARG A 256 -17.08 7.71 18.02
C ARG A 256 -18.09 7.92 16.88
N ASP A 257 -19.00 8.89 17.04
CA ASP A 257 -20.09 9.19 16.07
C ASP A 257 -19.59 9.63 14.68
N SER A 258 -18.39 10.20 14.59
CA SER A 258 -17.74 10.55 13.32
C SER A 258 -16.23 10.59 13.49
N VAL A 259 -15.53 10.37 12.37
CA VAL A 259 -14.07 10.47 12.29
C VAL A 259 -13.69 11.25 11.03
N GLU A 260 -12.98 12.35 11.25
CA GLU A 260 -12.44 13.18 10.18
C GLU A 260 -11.13 12.55 9.68
N ILE A 261 -11.08 12.23 8.39
CA ILE A 261 -9.87 11.73 7.73
C ILE A 261 -9.17 12.94 7.08
N GLN A 262 -7.99 13.30 7.57
CA GLN A 262 -7.25 14.43 7.03
C GLN A 262 -6.40 14.03 5.82
N ASP A 263 -6.21 14.98 4.91
CA ASP A 263 -5.36 14.78 3.73
C ASP A 263 -3.90 14.45 4.12
N GLY A 264 -3.28 13.54 3.35
CA GLY A 264 -1.89 13.15 3.53
C GLY A 264 -1.62 12.07 4.59
N TRP A 265 -2.67 11.43 5.12
CA TRP A 265 -2.52 10.31 6.05
C TRP A 265 -2.14 9.01 5.32
N PRO A 266 -1.32 8.14 5.93
CA PRO A 266 -1.05 6.81 5.37
C PRO A 266 -2.33 5.96 5.35
N THR A 267 -2.29 4.85 4.61
CA THR A 267 -3.38 3.85 4.58
C THR A 267 -3.86 3.57 6.00
N SER A 268 -5.15 3.82 6.23
CA SER A 268 -5.78 3.78 7.53
C SER A 268 -6.91 2.75 7.52
N TYR A 269 -7.05 1.99 8.60
CA TYR A 269 -8.12 1.00 8.74
C TYR A 269 -9.18 1.51 9.73
N VAL A 270 -10.44 1.42 9.32
CA VAL A 270 -11.60 1.88 10.09
C VAL A 270 -12.45 0.68 10.47
N CYS A 271 -12.68 0.48 11.76
CA CYS A 271 -13.65 -0.51 12.25
C CYS A 271 -15.06 0.09 12.21
N THR A 272 -16.04 -0.69 11.75
CA THR A 272 -17.46 -0.38 11.87
C THR A 272 -18.26 -1.58 12.37
N PHE A 273 -19.39 -1.32 13.03
CA PHE A 273 -20.30 -2.33 13.56
C PHE A 273 -21.72 -2.07 13.06
N THR A 274 -22.36 -3.10 12.49
CA THR A 274 -23.76 -3.04 12.08
C THR A 274 -24.68 -3.24 13.28
N THR A 275 -25.96 -2.86 13.13
CA THR A 275 -27.00 -3.13 14.14
C THR A 275 -27.25 -4.62 14.34
N GLY A 276 -26.92 -5.47 13.36
CA GLY A 276 -26.94 -6.92 13.44
C GLY A 276 -25.79 -7.53 14.27
N GLY A 277 -24.81 -6.72 14.70
CA GLY A 277 -23.65 -7.18 15.46
C GLY A 277 -22.50 -7.71 14.60
N HIS A 278 -22.58 -7.53 13.28
CA HIS A 278 -21.47 -7.78 12.37
C HIS A 278 -20.47 -6.63 12.45
N ALA A 279 -19.20 -6.93 12.20
CA ALA A 279 -18.16 -5.92 12.22
C ALA A 279 -17.33 -5.99 10.93
N ALA A 280 -17.05 -4.84 10.35
CA ALA A 280 -16.30 -4.72 9.12
C ALA A 280 -15.07 -3.82 9.33
N VAL A 281 -14.03 -4.08 8.55
CA VAL A 281 -12.81 -3.26 8.52
C VAL A 281 -12.70 -2.64 7.14
N LEU A 282 -12.77 -1.31 7.09
CA LEU A 282 -12.59 -0.55 5.86
C LEU A 282 -11.13 -0.13 5.74
N GLU A 283 -10.50 -0.39 4.60
CA GLU A 283 -9.19 0.15 4.27
C GLU A 283 -9.38 1.45 3.48
N VAL A 284 -8.83 2.53 4.02
CA VAL A 284 -8.87 3.87 3.43
C VAL A 284 -7.45 4.24 3.01
N GLY A 285 -7.20 4.30 1.70
CA GLY A 285 -5.90 4.66 1.16
C GLY A 285 -5.57 6.16 1.28
N PRO A 286 -4.28 6.54 1.22
CA PRO A 286 -3.86 7.93 1.15
C PRO A 286 -4.41 8.60 -0.11
N THR A 287 -4.90 9.84 0.03
CA THR A 287 -5.29 10.68 -1.10
C THR A 287 -4.17 11.66 -1.44
N GLY A 288 -3.72 11.65 -2.70
CA GLY A 288 -3.00 12.78 -3.26
C GLY A 288 -3.96 13.97 -3.43
N ALA A 289 -3.45 15.21 -3.30
CA ALA A 289 -4.28 16.40 -3.48
C ALA A 289 -4.89 16.41 -4.90
N GLY A 290 -6.21 16.20 -5.00
CA GLY A 290 -6.95 16.19 -6.27
C GLY A 290 -7.07 14.84 -6.99
N GLU A 291 -6.71 13.72 -6.35
CA GLU A 291 -6.95 12.38 -6.89
C GLU A 291 -8.18 11.70 -6.25
N PRO A 292 -8.95 10.90 -7.01
CA PRO A 292 -10.13 10.20 -6.49
C PRO A 292 -9.75 9.25 -5.34
N ARG A 293 -10.61 9.18 -4.32
CA ARG A 293 -10.37 8.34 -3.14
C ARG A 293 -10.58 6.87 -3.48
N GLU A 294 -9.54 6.05 -3.39
CA GLU A 294 -9.68 4.60 -3.43
C GLU A 294 -10.00 4.05 -2.03
N ILE A 295 -11.17 3.41 -1.91
CA ILE A 295 -11.66 2.85 -0.65
C ILE A 295 -11.89 1.37 -0.89
N ALA A 296 -11.10 0.53 -0.24
CA ALA A 296 -11.28 -0.92 -0.29
C ALA A 296 -12.07 -1.35 0.94
N VAL A 297 -13.32 -1.76 0.75
CA VAL A 297 -14.14 -2.32 1.82
C VAL A 297 -13.85 -3.81 1.91
N THR A 298 -13.43 -4.30 3.08
CA THR A 298 -13.35 -5.75 3.31
C THR A 298 -14.29 -6.11 4.44
N VAL A 299 -15.36 -6.82 4.09
CA VAL A 299 -16.36 -7.32 5.04
C VAL A 299 -15.96 -8.74 5.43
N TRP A 300 -16.08 -9.09 6.71
CA TRP A 300 -15.72 -10.41 7.23
C TRP A 300 -16.91 -10.96 8.02
N GLU A 301 -17.34 -12.18 7.71
CA GLU A 301 -18.39 -12.91 8.46
C GLU A 301 -17.85 -13.69 9.66
#